data_AF-Q0BRG9-F1
#
_entry.id   AF-Q0BRG9-F1
#
_cell.length_a   1.000
_cell.length_b   1.000
_cell.length_c   1.000
_cell.angle_alpha   90.00
_cell.angle_beta   90.00
_cell.angle_gamma   90.00
#
_symmetry.space_group_name_H-M   'P 1'
#
loop_
_entity.id
_entity.type
_entity.pdbx_description
1 polymer ?
#
loop_
_entity_poly.entity_id
_entity_poly.type
_entity_poly.pdbx_seq_one_letter_code
_entity_poly.pdbx_strand_id
1 'polypeptide(L)'
;MSIGSARETTDCPNWAPPLREGSRSGAFSFGCSSEPRGSDPMGLKIRLARAGAKKRPYYHIVVADSRAPRDGRFIEKLGSYNPMLPAEHAERVRLFEDRIMHWLTEGAIATDRVARFLGKAGLTKMPTWNEQPKQAAPKKKAQERAKAAAAAAAS
;
A
#
# COMPACT_ATOMS: atom_id res chain seq x y z
N MET A 1 -43.33 -60.64 39.26
CA MET A 1 -43.64 -60.18 37.89
C MET A 1 -42.47 -59.29 37.46
N SER A 2 -41.54 -59.76 36.62
CA SER A 2 -41.60 -59.71 35.14
C SER A 2 -41.90 -58.27 34.71
N ILE A 3 -40.99 -57.51 34.12
CA ILE A 3 -40.34 -57.62 32.78
C ILE A 3 -39.32 -56.45 32.73
N GLY A 4 -38.10 -56.51 32.19
CA GLY A 4 -37.67 -57.08 30.93
C GLY A 4 -37.72 -56.04 29.80
N SER A 5 -36.64 -55.27 29.59
CA SER A 5 -36.29 -54.64 28.29
C SER A 5 -34.82 -54.19 28.34
N ALA A 6 -33.83 -54.94 27.87
CA ALA A 6 -33.51 -55.32 26.49
C ALA A 6 -33.07 -54.13 25.61
N ARG A 7 -31.80 -54.23 25.16
CA ARG A 7 -31.25 -53.80 23.85
C ARG A 7 -31.04 -52.29 23.67
N GLU A 8 -30.09 -51.79 22.90
CA GLU A 8 -29.21 -52.37 21.89
C GLU A 8 -28.00 -51.43 21.76
N THR A 9 -26.83 -52.01 21.52
CA THR A 9 -25.75 -51.45 20.71
C THR A 9 -26.27 -50.73 19.46
N THR A 10 -25.55 -49.72 18.94
CA THR A 10 -25.09 -49.61 17.53
C THR A 10 -24.86 -48.16 17.10
N ASP A 11 -23.72 -47.97 16.45
CA ASP A 11 -23.30 -46.96 15.47
C ASP A 11 -23.25 -45.46 15.75
N CYS A 12 -22.00 -44.97 15.76
CA CYS A 12 -21.61 -43.67 15.27
C CYS A 12 -21.88 -43.56 13.74
N PRO A 13 -22.72 -42.63 13.25
CA PRO A 13 -22.83 -42.39 11.82
C PRO A 13 -21.61 -41.63 11.29
N ASN A 14 -20.78 -42.40 10.61
CA ASN A 14 -19.86 -42.06 9.53
C ASN A 14 -20.31 -40.83 8.70
N TRP A 15 -19.58 -39.71 8.81
CA TRP A 15 -19.65 -38.61 7.84
C TRP A 15 -18.43 -38.70 6.91
N ALA A 16 -18.59 -39.43 5.80
CA ALA A 16 -17.64 -39.43 4.70
C ALA A 16 -18.14 -38.45 3.62
N PRO A 17 -17.35 -37.43 3.21
CA PRO A 17 -17.70 -36.61 2.06
C PRO A 17 -17.44 -37.40 0.75
N PRO A 18 -18.28 -37.25 -0.28
CA PRO A 18 -18.08 -37.96 -1.55
C PRO A 18 -16.87 -37.41 -2.32
N LEU A 19 -15.99 -38.32 -2.71
CA LEU A 19 -14.95 -38.13 -3.70
C LEU A 19 -15.57 -37.68 -5.03
N ARG A 20 -15.31 -36.44 -5.42
CA ARG A 20 -15.63 -35.93 -6.76
C ARG A 20 -14.45 -36.23 -7.69
N GLU A 21 -14.53 -37.39 -8.31
CA GLU A 21 -13.66 -37.80 -9.42
C GLU A 21 -14.01 -36.97 -10.67
N GLY A 22 -13.01 -36.30 -11.24
CA GLY A 22 -13.22 -35.35 -12.33
C GLY A 22 -11.91 -34.88 -12.93
N SER A 23 -11.24 -35.80 -13.63
CA SER A 23 -10.17 -35.54 -14.59
C SER A 23 -10.48 -34.33 -15.47
N ARG A 24 -9.59 -33.33 -15.44
CA ARG A 24 -9.31 -32.40 -16.54
C ARG A 24 -7.87 -31.92 -16.40
N SER A 25 -7.00 -32.72 -17.02
CA SER A 25 -5.84 -32.25 -17.76
C SER A 25 -5.99 -30.80 -18.22
N GLY A 26 -5.07 -29.97 -17.75
CA GLY A 26 -5.01 -28.56 -18.06
C GLY A 26 -3.84 -27.98 -17.31
N ALA A 27 -2.64 -28.21 -17.85
CA ALA A 27 -1.46 -27.46 -17.48
C ALA A 27 -1.78 -25.97 -17.67
N PHE A 28 -2.24 -25.32 -16.61
CA PHE A 28 -2.19 -23.87 -16.50
C PHE A 28 -0.72 -23.53 -16.32
N SER A 29 0.00 -23.50 -17.44
CA SER A 29 1.10 -22.56 -17.60
C SER A 29 0.53 -21.20 -17.22
N PHE A 30 0.72 -20.82 -15.96
CA PHE A 30 0.70 -19.43 -15.54
C PHE A 30 1.87 -18.79 -16.26
N GLY A 31 1.62 -18.48 -17.54
CA GLY A 31 2.43 -17.57 -18.30
C GLY A 31 2.59 -16.34 -17.44
N CYS A 32 3.85 -15.96 -17.28
CA CYS A 32 4.25 -14.63 -16.91
C CYS A 32 3.58 -13.67 -17.90
N SER A 33 2.30 -13.34 -17.70
CA SER A 33 1.61 -12.28 -18.42
C SER A 33 2.18 -10.99 -17.87
N SER A 34 3.35 -10.61 -18.38
CA SER A 34 3.81 -9.24 -18.40
C SER A 34 2.95 -8.46 -19.39
N GLU A 35 1.63 -8.41 -19.17
CA GLU A 35 0.77 -7.45 -19.83
C GLU A 35 0.95 -6.11 -19.10
N PRO A 36 1.57 -5.10 -19.71
CA PRO A 36 1.60 -3.76 -19.14
C PRO A 36 0.17 -3.21 -19.16
N ARG A 37 -0.59 -3.47 -18.10
CA ARG A 37 -1.85 -2.78 -17.86
C ARG A 37 -1.57 -1.32 -17.58
N GLY A 38 -2.10 -0.48 -18.44
CA GLY A 38 -2.24 0.95 -18.20
C GLY A 38 -1.12 1.73 -18.83
N SER A 39 -1.50 2.47 -19.86
CA SER A 39 -0.87 3.69 -20.36
C SER A 39 -0.35 4.58 -19.23
N ASP A 40 0.87 4.33 -18.77
CA ASP A 40 1.70 5.36 -18.16
C ASP A 40 2.21 6.23 -19.31
N PRO A 41 1.89 7.53 -19.36
CA PRO A 41 2.43 8.40 -20.40
C PRO A 41 3.96 8.35 -20.32
N MET A 42 4.53 7.89 -21.44
CA MET A 42 5.95 7.87 -21.80
C MET A 42 6.76 8.90 -21.01
N GLY A 43 7.59 8.46 -20.07
CA GLY A 43 8.39 9.42 -19.32
C GLY A 43 9.37 8.86 -18.30
N LEU A 44 10.42 9.65 -18.11
CA LEU A 44 11.34 9.58 -16.98
C LEU A 44 10.58 9.85 -15.68
N LYS A 45 10.71 8.95 -14.71
CA LYS A 45 10.08 9.10 -13.40
C LYS A 45 11.14 9.12 -12.30
N ILE A 46 10.94 10.00 -11.32
CA ILE A 46 11.70 9.97 -10.06
C ILE A 46 10.92 9.15 -9.05
N ARG A 47 11.45 7.97 -8.73
CA ARG A 47 10.77 6.94 -7.93
C ARG A 47 11.65 6.39 -6.81
N LEU A 48 11.00 5.68 -5.87
CA LEU A 48 11.67 4.99 -4.77
C LEU A 48 11.94 3.53 -5.15
N ALA A 49 13.22 3.18 -5.28
CA ALA A 49 13.67 1.79 -5.43
C ALA A 49 13.98 1.19 -4.06
N ARG A 50 13.72 -0.10 -3.85
CA ARG A 50 13.99 -0.77 -2.56
C ARG A 50 15.35 -1.44 -2.61
N ALA A 51 16.19 -1.10 -1.65
CA ALA A 51 17.52 -1.69 -1.47
C ALA A 51 17.72 -2.31 -0.08
N GLY A 52 16.66 -2.38 0.73
CA GLY A 52 16.71 -2.89 2.10
C GLY A 52 16.39 -4.39 2.21
N ALA A 53 17.00 -5.04 3.20
CA ALA A 53 16.74 -6.43 3.55
C ALA A 53 15.34 -6.65 4.17
N LYS A 54 14.99 -7.92 4.41
CA LYS A 54 13.76 -8.29 5.13
C LYS A 54 13.74 -7.60 6.50
N LYS A 55 12.60 -7.01 6.87
CA LYS A 55 12.39 -6.23 8.12
C LYS A 55 13.29 -4.99 8.29
N ARG A 56 14.11 -4.63 7.29
CA ARG A 56 14.98 -3.44 7.30
C ARG A 56 14.78 -2.66 5.99
N PRO A 57 13.66 -1.94 5.83
CA PRO A 57 13.39 -1.18 4.60
C PRO A 57 14.38 -0.03 4.44
N TYR A 58 14.99 0.05 3.26
CA TYR A 58 15.85 1.14 2.84
C TYR A 58 15.54 1.45 1.38
N TYR A 59 15.46 2.74 1.05
CA TYR A 59 15.04 3.20 -0.27
C TYR A 59 16.10 4.09 -0.91
N HIS A 60 16.28 3.91 -2.21
CA HIS A 60 17.01 4.84 -3.06
C HIS A 60 16.03 5.71 -3.83
N ILE A 61 16.33 6.99 -3.93
CA ILE A 61 15.61 7.90 -4.81
C ILE A 61 16.36 7.84 -6.13
N VAL A 62 15.70 7.32 -7.17
CA VAL A 62 16.32 7.05 -8.47
C VAL A 62 15.50 7.64 -9.59
N VAL A 63 16.19 8.02 -10.66
CA VAL A 63 15.57 8.32 -11.95
C VAL A 63 15.56 7.06 -12.78
N ALA A 64 14.39 6.66 -13.23
CA ALA A 64 14.25 5.52 -14.11
C ALA A 64 13.11 5.77 -15.11
N ASP A 65 13.19 5.08 -16.24
CA ASP A 65 12.06 4.97 -17.14
C ASP A 65 10.89 4.25 -16.43
N SER A 66 9.67 4.70 -16.72
CA SER A 66 8.44 4.11 -16.18
C SER A 66 8.34 2.59 -16.37
N ARG A 67 8.83 2.06 -17.49
CA ARG A 67 8.72 0.65 -17.88
C ARG A 67 9.76 -0.23 -17.19
N ALA A 68 10.83 0.36 -16.66
CA ALA A 68 11.89 -0.40 -16.01
C ALA A 68 11.37 -1.04 -14.71
N PRO A 69 11.79 -2.27 -14.37
CA PRO A 69 11.42 -2.91 -13.11
C PRO A 69 11.86 -2.07 -11.91
N ARG A 70 11.07 -2.10 -10.83
CA ARG A 70 11.24 -1.25 -9.64
C ARG A 70 12.66 -1.29 -9.05
N ASP A 71 13.23 -2.48 -8.95
CA ASP A 71 14.55 -2.73 -8.33
C ASP A 71 15.61 -3.11 -9.38
N GLY A 72 15.38 -2.83 -10.67
CA GLY A 72 16.34 -3.11 -11.74
C GLY A 72 17.08 -1.87 -12.23
N ARG A 73 17.33 -1.80 -13.55
CA ARG A 73 18.15 -0.73 -14.15
C ARG A 73 17.52 0.65 -13.94
N PHE A 74 18.32 1.57 -13.41
CA PHE A 74 18.02 3.00 -13.30
C PHE A 74 19.10 3.81 -14.03
N ILE A 75 18.81 5.08 -14.29
CA ILE A 75 19.72 6.00 -14.98
C ILE A 75 20.71 6.59 -13.97
N GLU A 76 20.17 7.20 -12.92
CA GLU A 76 20.96 7.88 -11.88
C GLU A 76 20.29 7.78 -10.51
N LYS A 77 21.11 7.77 -9.46
CA LYS A 77 20.67 7.83 -8.06
C LYS A 77 20.75 9.27 -7.55
N LEU A 78 19.61 9.84 -7.19
CA LEU A 78 19.46 11.22 -6.71
C LEU A 78 19.44 11.33 -5.18
N GLY A 79 19.40 10.20 -4.47
CA GLY A 79 19.36 10.25 -3.02
C GLY A 79 19.06 8.92 -2.34
N SER A 80 18.78 9.02 -1.04
CA SER A 80 18.37 7.89 -0.21
C SER A 80 17.32 8.30 0.81
N TYR A 81 16.48 7.35 1.17
CA TYR A 81 15.44 7.49 2.17
C TYR A 81 15.46 6.30 3.13
N ASN A 82 15.62 6.60 4.42
CA ASN A 82 15.57 5.61 5.48
C ASN A 82 14.35 5.86 6.38
N PRO A 83 13.31 5.01 6.32
CA PRO A 83 12.12 5.17 7.15
C PRO A 83 12.33 4.74 8.61
N MET A 84 13.41 4.04 8.95
CA MET A 84 13.67 3.57 10.32
C MET A 84 14.22 4.66 11.24
N LEU A 85 14.73 5.76 10.69
CA LEU A 85 15.14 6.88 11.51
C LEU A 85 13.91 7.70 11.96
N PRO A 86 13.93 8.22 13.19
CA PRO A 86 12.93 9.17 13.68
C PRO A 86 12.74 10.36 12.72
N ALA A 87 11.56 10.97 12.77
CA ALA A 87 11.15 11.96 11.79
C ALA A 87 12.01 13.23 11.74
N GLU A 88 12.68 13.53 12.86
CA GLU A 88 13.49 14.72 13.10
C GLU A 88 14.94 14.60 12.60
N HIS A 89 15.40 13.42 12.17
CA HIS A 89 16.78 13.25 11.73
C HIS A 89 17.00 13.71 10.29
N ALA A 90 17.96 14.61 10.08
CA ALA A 90 18.39 15.09 8.77
C ALA A 90 18.85 13.95 7.82
N GLU A 91 19.42 12.87 8.36
CA GLU A 91 19.86 11.71 7.57
C GLU A 91 18.71 10.83 7.07
N ARG A 92 17.47 11.10 7.51
CA ARG A 92 16.29 10.36 7.06
C ARG A 92 16.11 10.45 5.55
N VAL A 93 16.40 11.62 4.98
CA VAL A 93 16.31 11.87 3.54
C VAL A 93 17.59 12.59 3.11
N ARG A 94 18.40 11.94 2.28
CA ARG A 94 19.53 12.57 1.60
C ARG A 94 19.16 12.82 0.15
N LEU A 95 19.23 14.08 -0.28
CA LEU A 95 18.87 14.53 -1.63
C LEU A 95 20.07 15.26 -2.26
N PHE A 96 20.32 15.01 -3.55
CA PHE A 96 21.23 15.81 -4.35
C PHE A 96 20.44 16.84 -5.15
N GLU A 97 20.36 18.06 -4.64
CA GLU A 97 19.45 19.11 -5.12
C GLU A 97 19.75 19.49 -6.58
N ASP A 98 21.03 19.67 -6.94
CA ASP A 98 21.46 20.06 -8.29
C ASP A 98 20.97 19.08 -9.36
N ARG A 99 21.14 17.78 -9.10
CA ARG A 99 20.75 16.73 -10.04
C ARG A 99 19.23 16.64 -10.14
N ILE A 100 18.52 16.81 -9.03
CA ILE A 100 17.06 16.81 -9.04
C ILE A 100 16.54 17.97 -9.90
N MET A 101 17.08 19.18 -9.76
CA MET A 101 16.67 20.34 -10.56
C MET A 101 16.90 20.14 -12.05
N HIS A 102 18.04 19.53 -12.41
CA HIS A 102 18.34 19.15 -13.78
C HIS A 102 17.27 18.19 -14.35
N TRP A 103 16.98 17.10 -13.66
CA TRP A 103 15.98 16.12 -14.12
C TRP A 103 14.55 16.69 -14.13
N LEU A 104 14.22 17.61 -13.23
CA LEU A 104 12.94 18.33 -13.27
C LEU A 104 12.84 19.23 -14.51
N THR A 105 13.94 19.85 -14.93
CA THR A 105 14.00 20.66 -16.16
C THR A 105 13.85 19.79 -17.42
N GLU A 106 14.40 18.58 -17.39
CA GLU A 106 14.23 17.59 -18.47
C GLU A 106 12.82 16.97 -18.53
N GLY A 107 11.92 17.35 -17.62
CA GLY A 107 10.54 16.88 -17.60
C GLY A 107 10.34 15.56 -16.85
N ALA A 108 11.25 15.18 -15.96
CA ALA A 108 11.06 14.01 -15.12
C ALA A 108 9.90 14.22 -14.13
N ILE A 109 8.99 13.24 -14.06
CA ILE A 109 7.82 13.32 -13.19
C ILE A 109 8.15 12.68 -11.83
N ALA A 110 8.07 13.46 -10.76
CA ALA A 110 8.26 12.95 -9.40
C ALA A 110 7.01 12.23 -8.89
N THR A 111 7.20 11.08 -8.24
CA THR A 111 6.12 10.35 -7.54
C THR A 111 5.66 11.09 -6.27
N ASP A 112 4.42 10.89 -5.81
CA ASP A 112 3.82 11.60 -4.66
C ASP A 112 4.75 11.65 -3.43
N ARG A 113 5.36 10.51 -3.07
CA ARG A 113 6.25 10.45 -1.91
C ARG A 113 7.53 11.27 -2.10
N VAL A 114 8.10 11.28 -3.30
CA VAL A 114 9.28 12.07 -3.63
C VAL A 114 8.93 13.55 -3.64
N ALA A 115 7.78 13.91 -4.20
CA ALA A 115 7.29 15.28 -4.20
C ALA A 115 7.09 15.85 -2.77
N ARG A 116 6.75 15.02 -1.78
CA ARG A 116 6.76 15.43 -0.36
C ARG A 116 8.17 15.72 0.17
N PHE A 117 9.17 14.95 -0.24
CA PHE A 117 10.56 15.22 0.14
C PHE A 117 11.06 16.52 -0.49
N LEU A 118 10.72 16.75 -1.76
CA LEU A 118 11.05 18.00 -2.46
C LEU A 118 10.32 19.21 -1.86
N GLY A 119 9.05 19.04 -1.46
CA GLY A 119 8.31 20.09 -0.75
C GLY A 119 8.90 20.42 0.62
N LYS A 120 9.39 19.42 1.36
CA LYS A 120 10.11 19.64 2.63
C LYS A 120 11.46 20.35 2.44
N ALA A 121 12.14 20.09 1.33
CA ALA A 121 13.38 20.76 0.96
C ALA A 121 13.15 22.15 0.34
N GLY A 122 11.90 22.54 0.05
CA GLY A 122 11.56 23.82 -0.57
C GLY A 122 11.78 23.90 -2.08
N LEU A 123 12.14 22.79 -2.73
CA LEU A 123 12.51 22.76 -4.16
C LEU A 123 11.31 22.69 -5.11
N THR A 124 10.14 22.28 -4.65
CA THR A 124 8.95 22.11 -5.52
C THR A 124 7.66 22.38 -4.78
N LYS A 125 6.66 22.91 -5.50
CA LYS A 125 5.27 23.09 -5.05
C LYS A 125 4.73 21.75 -4.55
N MET A 126 4.43 21.67 -3.26
CA MET A 126 3.92 20.47 -2.62
C MET A 126 2.65 20.01 -3.35
N PRO A 127 2.56 18.74 -3.81
CA PRO A 127 1.35 18.28 -4.46
C PRO A 127 0.21 18.38 -3.44
N THR A 128 -0.84 19.11 -3.80
CA THR A 128 -2.03 19.27 -2.99
C THR A 128 -2.73 17.91 -2.93
N TRP A 129 -2.55 17.15 -1.85
CA TRP A 129 -3.44 16.02 -1.62
C TRP A 129 -4.84 16.58 -1.34
N ASN A 130 -5.79 16.19 -2.17
CA ASN A 130 -7.19 16.59 -2.07
C ASN A 130 -7.69 16.28 -0.66
N GLU A 131 -8.25 17.30 -0.01
CA GLU A 131 -8.81 17.22 1.33
C GLU A 131 -9.65 15.94 1.47
N GLN A 132 -9.44 15.20 2.56
CA GLN A 132 -10.41 14.18 2.94
C GLN A 132 -11.79 14.87 2.93
N PRO A 133 -12.80 14.32 2.24
CA PRO A 133 -14.12 14.92 2.26
C PRO A 133 -14.57 14.99 3.72
N LYS A 134 -14.82 16.20 4.24
CA LYS A 134 -15.34 16.50 5.58
C LYS A 134 -16.73 15.87 5.85
N GLN A 135 -17.17 14.96 4.98
CA GLN A 135 -18.37 14.14 5.11
C GLN A 135 -18.27 13.09 6.23
N ALA A 136 -17.09 12.93 6.83
CA ALA A 136 -16.90 12.23 8.10
C ALA A 136 -17.15 13.12 9.34
N ALA A 137 -17.57 14.38 9.17
CA ALA A 137 -18.14 15.13 10.28
C ALA A 137 -19.50 14.50 10.66
N PRO A 138 -19.75 14.19 11.95
CA PRO A 138 -21.04 13.67 12.36
C PRO A 138 -22.12 14.67 11.95
N LYS A 139 -23.13 14.21 11.22
CA LYS A 139 -24.25 15.03 10.71
C LYS A 139 -24.73 15.97 11.83
N LYS A 140 -25.02 17.23 11.52
CA LYS A 140 -25.42 18.29 12.49
C LYS A 140 -26.39 17.81 13.59
N LYS A 141 -27.33 16.89 13.28
CA LYS A 141 -28.23 16.26 14.26
C LYS A 141 -27.54 15.47 15.39
N ALA A 142 -26.45 14.76 15.11
CA ALA A 142 -25.70 14.03 16.15
C ALA A 142 -24.93 14.99 17.07
N GLN A 143 -24.46 16.13 16.53
CA GLN A 143 -23.79 17.16 17.32
C GLN A 143 -24.77 17.93 18.22
N GLU A 144 -26.00 18.15 17.75
CA GLU A 144 -27.04 18.79 18.55
C GLU A 144 -27.53 17.87 19.68
N ARG A 145 -27.66 16.57 19.44
CA ARG A 145 -28.00 15.59 20.49
C ARG A 145 -26.89 15.43 21.53
N ALA A 146 -25.62 15.44 21.12
CA ALA A 146 -24.50 15.42 22.06
C ALA A 146 -24.43 16.70 22.91
N LYS A 147 -24.74 17.86 22.32
CA LYS A 147 -24.81 19.14 23.04
C LYS A 147 -26.02 19.22 23.98
N ALA A 148 -27.18 18.70 23.58
CA ALA A 148 -28.38 18.64 24.43
C ALA A 148 -28.23 17.64 25.60
N ALA A 149 -27.58 16.49 25.36
CA ALA A 149 -27.27 15.54 26.42
C ALA A 149 -26.22 16.08 27.40
N ALA A 150 -25.23 16.85 26.93
CA ALA A 150 -24.27 17.53 27.79
C ALA A 150 -24.91 18.68 28.60
N ALA A 151 -25.88 19.41 28.03
CA ALA A 151 -26.59 20.48 28.72
C ALA A 151 -27.57 19.94 29.79
N ALA A 152 -28.24 18.82 29.53
CA ALA A 152 -29.16 18.18 30.49
C ALA A 152 -28.45 17.42 31.62
N ALA A 153 -27.16 17.12 31.47
CA ALA A 153 -26.35 16.49 32.53
C ALA A 153 -25.59 17.51 33.41
N ALA A 154 -25.60 18.79 33.02
CA ALA A 154 -24.96 19.89 33.74
C ALA A 154 -25.95 20.81 34.48
N SER A 155 -27.24 20.49 34.41
CA SER A 155 -28.36 21.14 35.13
C SER A 155 -28.97 20.15 36.12
#